data_AF-A0A0C3QTF5-F1
#
_entry.id   AF-A0A0C3QTF5-F1
#
_cell.length_a   1.000
_cell.length_b   1.000
_cell.length_c   1.000
_cell.angle_alpha   90.00
_cell.angle_beta   90.00
_cell.angle_gamma   90.00
#
_symmetry.space_group_name_H-M   'P 1'
#
loop_
_entity.id
_entity.type
_entity.pdbx_description
1 polymer ?
#
loop_
_entity_poly.entity_id
_entity_poly.type
_entity_poly.pdbx_seq_one_letter_code
_entity_poly.pdbx_strand_id
1 'polypeptide(L)' 'MSATSDAFDPTTHPHRRYNPLLGEYVIVSPHRMKRPWQGQTEQPQKVELPQY' A
#
# COMPACT_ATOMS: atom_id res chain seq x y z
N MET A 1 30.15 21.91 5.93
CA MET A 1 28.96 21.84 5.06
C MET A 1 28.96 20.45 4.44
N SER A 2 28.17 19.52 4.97
CA SER A 2 28.09 18.16 4.41
C SER A 2 26.63 17.84 4.14
N ALA A 3 26.24 17.90 2.88
CA ALA A 3 24.95 17.42 2.41
C ALA A 3 25.09 15.90 2.18
N THR A 4 24.52 15.09 3.06
CA THR A 4 24.32 13.66 2.82
C THR A 4 23.11 13.50 1.91
N SER A 5 23.32 13.11 0.66
CA SER A 5 22.26 12.62 -0.21
C SER A 5 21.73 11.31 0.36
N ASP A 6 20.53 11.34 0.94
CA ASP A 6 19.87 10.12 1.40
C ASP A 6 19.49 9.27 0.19
N ALA A 7 19.90 8.00 0.20
CA ALA A 7 19.69 7.12 -0.94
C ALA A 7 18.21 6.71 -1.02
N PHE A 8 17.66 6.62 -2.22
CA PHE A 8 16.30 6.13 -2.39
C PHE A 8 16.21 4.65 -2.00
N ASP A 9 15.38 4.37 -1.01
CA ASP A 9 14.97 3.02 -0.60
C ASP A 9 13.46 2.83 -0.81
N PRO A 10 13.02 1.92 -1.69
CA PRO A 10 11.60 1.74 -2.01
C PRO A 10 10.76 1.20 -0.85
N THR A 11 11.37 0.62 0.19
CA THR A 11 10.64 0.08 1.34
C THR A 11 10.18 1.18 2.31
N THR A 12 10.85 2.33 2.27
CA THR A 12 10.62 3.46 3.18
C THR A 12 10.09 4.69 2.44
N HIS A 13 10.54 4.94 1.22
CA HIS A 13 10.20 6.12 0.45
C HIS A 13 8.95 5.92 -0.41
N PRO A 14 8.01 6.90 -0.41
CA PRO A 14 6.88 6.89 -1.33
C PRO A 14 7.33 6.93 -2.79
N HIS A 15 6.68 6.16 -3.65
CA HIS A 15 7.02 6.06 -5.07
C HIS A 15 5.82 5.62 -5.92
N ARG A 16 6.00 5.47 -7.23
CA ARG A 16 4.98 4.96 -8.16
C ARG A 16 5.49 3.71 -8.87
N ARG A 17 4.60 2.74 -9.11
CA ARG A 17 4.88 1.54 -9.92
C ARG A 17 3.92 1.49 -11.10
N TYR A 18 4.45 1.21 -12.28
CA TYR A 18 3.65 1.04 -13.48
C TYR A 18 3.07 -0.37 -13.57
N ASN A 19 1.78 -0.49 -13.88
CA ASN A 19 1.10 -1.74 -14.19
C ASN A 19 0.93 -1.84 -15.72
N PRO A 20 1.72 -2.67 -16.41
CA PRO A 20 1.66 -2.79 -17.88
C PRO A 20 0.38 -3.47 -18.40
N LEU A 21 -0.33 -4.22 -17.56
CA LEU A 21 -1.57 -4.89 -17.98
C LEU A 21 -2.73 -3.90 -18.11
N LEU A 22 -2.74 -2.86 -17.28
CA LEU A 22 -3.78 -1.83 -17.29
C LEU A 22 -3.31 -0.51 -17.91
N GLY A 23 -2.00 -0.34 -18.11
CA GLY A 23 -1.44 0.91 -18.63
C GLY A 23 -1.41 2.04 -17.60
N GLU A 24 -1.46 1.71 -16.31
CA GLU A 24 -1.68 2.68 -15.23
C GLU A 24 -0.52 2.72 -14.22
N TYR A 25 -0.49 3.77 -13.40
CA TYR A 25 0.49 3.90 -12.31
C TYR A 25 -0.21 3.80 -10.96
N VAL A 26 0.37 3.01 -10.06
CA VAL A 26 -0.07 2.87 -8.67
C VAL A 26 0.87 3.66 -7.77
N ILE A 27 0.31 4.47 -6.87
CA ILE A 27 1.08 5.18 -5.82
C ILE A 27 1.31 4.21 -4.66
N VAL A 28 2.57 4.07 -4.27
CA VAL A 28 3.02 3.24 -3.16
C VAL A 28 3.47 4.16 -2.03
N SER A 29 2.75 4.09 -0.90
CA SER A 29 3.07 4.84 0.33
C SER A 29 3.29 3.83 1.47
N PRO A 30 4.54 3.37 1.72
CA PRO A 30 4.81 2.25 2.64
C PRO A 30 4.29 2.44 4.07
N HIS A 31 4.20 3.69 4.53
CA HIS A 31 3.82 4.04 5.90
C HIS A 31 2.32 4.29 6.11
N ARG A 32 1.47 4.08 5.10
CA ARG A 32 0.04 4.44 5.13
C ARG A 32 -0.73 3.76 6.26
N MET A 33 -0.34 2.55 6.64
CA MET A 33 -0.97 1.78 7.73
C MET A 33 -0.59 2.28 9.13
N LYS A 34 0.45 3.12 9.28
CA LYS A 34 0.84 3.69 10.59
C LYS A 34 -0.16 4.76 11.07
N ARG A 35 -1.04 5.24 10.19
CA ARG A 35 -2.08 6.20 10.58
C ARG A 35 -3.15 5.46 11.40
N PRO A 36 -3.47 5.92 12.63
CA PRO A 36 -4.49 5.28 13.45
C PRO A 36 -5.84 5.31 12.72
N TRP A 37 -6.49 4.15 12.63
CA TRP A 37 -7.83 4.02 12.06
C TRP A 37 -8.87 4.46 13.08
N GLN A 38 -9.74 5.40 12.70
CA GLN A 38 -10.86 5.89 13.53
C GLN A 38 -12.21 5.78 12.80
N GLY A 39 -12.23 5.11 11.65
CA GLY A 39 -13.43 4.96 10.82
C GLY A 39 -14.18 3.66 11.08
N GLN A 40 -15.06 3.32 10.14
CA GLN A 40 -15.89 2.12 10.16
C GLN A 40 -15.07 0.82 10.01
N THR A 41 -15.47 -0.24 10.69
CA THR A 41 -14.93 -1.59 10.47
C THR A 41 -16.01 -2.46 9.85
N GLU A 42 -15.72 -3.10 8.72
CA GLU A 42 -16.64 -4.03 8.07
C GLU A 42 -16.72 -5.37 8.83
N GLN A 43 -17.89 -6.02 8.77
CA GLN A 43 -18.04 -7.37 9.32
C GLN A 43 -17.33 -8.38 8.41
N PRO A 44 -16.75 -9.45 8.97
CA PRO A 44 -16.15 -10.50 8.16
C PRO A 44 -17.23 -11.16 7.27
N GLN A 45 -16.86 -11.44 6.02
CA GLN A 45 -17.74 -12.13 5.09
C GLN A 45 -18.00 -13.56 5.58
N LYS A 46 -19.27 -13.99 5.60
CA LYS A 46 -19.61 -15.39 5.84
C LYS A 46 -19.21 -16.20 4.62
N VAL A 47 -18.33 -17.18 4.81
CA VAL A 47 -17.98 -18.12 3.75
C VAL A 47 -19.04 -19.23 3.74
N GLU A 48 -19.97 -19.15 2.79
CA GLU A 48 -20.89 -20.25 2.50
C GLU A 48 -20.22 -21.19 1.50
N LEU A 49 -19.73 -22.33 1.99
CA LEU A 49 -19.17 -23.38 1.15
C LEU A 49 -20.32 -24.26 0.63
N PRO A 50 -20.34 -24.63 -0.67
CA PRO A 50 -21.30 -25.59 -1.17
C PRO A 50 -21.08 -26.95 -0.48
N GLN A 51 -22.16 -27.59 -0.03
CA GLN A 51 -22.13 -29.00 0.35
C GLN A 51 -22.19 -29.83 -0.93
N TYR A 52 -21.16 -30.67 -1.17
CA TYR A 52 -21.14 -31.65 -2.26
C TYR A 52 -21.81 -32.95 -1.82
#